data_AF-A0A855XXJ9-F1
#
_entry.id   AF-A0A855XXJ9-F1
#
_cell.length_a   1.000
_cell.length_b   1.000
_cell.length_c   1.000
_cell.angle_alpha   90.00
_cell.angle_beta   90.00
_cell.angle_gamma   90.00
#
_symmetry.space_group_name_H-M   'P 1'
#
loop_
_entity.id
_entity.type
_entity.pdbx_description
1 polymer ?
#
loop_
_entity_poly.entity_id
_entity_poly.type
_entity_poly.pdbx_seq_one_letter_code
_entity_poly.pdbx_strand_id
1 'polypeptide(L)'
;MLNRWMTTGILALAIIILVGMTHVYAEKTESEAGKLEQLMKTADIAIDHVERIVIKWQGEGRGDAKEQAELLAHRLGLQQPERGVQTGHDVYRSEMAADAQHAGILVNVVVTGEKEYYAIVQLTGSEHTDQRLLTTLHEQVSQLLNDSGMKAAWNFSVQGTGATEESGPSSQLQQIEEQLSGDIDMQAIERYTDKSTASVSYEASDLPIAIKSGTHRLNMQLAVHQDDEKGTNRVTVGFPVITIEY
;
A
#
# COMPACT_ATOMS: atom_id res chain seq x y z
N MET A 1 -12.82 -27.46 -19.64
CA MET A 1 -13.58 -27.09 -18.42
C MET A 1 -12.62 -27.21 -17.25
N LEU A 2 -11.94 -26.11 -16.93
CA LEU A 2 -10.96 -26.06 -15.84
C LEU A 2 -11.67 -25.64 -14.55
N ASN A 3 -11.44 -26.43 -13.51
CA ASN A 3 -12.01 -26.25 -12.19
C ASN A 3 -11.52 -24.95 -11.56
N ARG A 4 -12.50 -24.07 -11.26
CA ARG A 4 -12.48 -23.16 -10.11
C ARG A 4 -12.25 -24.00 -8.84
N TRP A 5 -11.99 -23.39 -7.70
CA TRP A 5 -11.68 -24.02 -6.39
C TRP A 5 -10.17 -24.15 -6.11
N MET A 6 -9.54 -23.00 -5.91
CA MET A 6 -8.43 -22.86 -4.97
C MET A 6 -8.36 -21.41 -4.49
N THR A 7 -9.36 -21.01 -3.71
CA THR A 7 -9.33 -19.76 -2.92
C THR A 7 -9.47 -20.17 -1.46
N THR A 8 -8.39 -20.76 -0.94
CA THR A 8 -8.15 -20.89 0.50
C THR A 8 -6.85 -20.16 0.77
N GLY A 9 -6.89 -18.82 0.63
CA GLY A 9 -5.81 -17.90 0.98
C GLY A 9 -6.19 -17.17 2.24
N ILE A 10 -5.24 -17.06 3.16
CA ILE A 10 -5.41 -16.78 4.58
C ILE A 10 -6.05 -15.42 4.82
N LEU A 11 -7.28 -15.46 5.35
CA LEU A 11 -8.00 -14.32 5.86
C LEU A 11 -7.53 -14.07 7.31
N ALA A 12 -6.52 -13.23 7.50
CA ALA A 12 -6.14 -12.76 8.83
C ALA A 12 -5.61 -11.32 8.81
N LEU A 13 -6.40 -10.42 9.40
CA LEU A 13 -6.06 -9.05 9.84
C LEU A 13 -5.96 -7.90 8.80
N ALA A 14 -6.92 -7.78 7.89
CA ALA A 14 -7.15 -6.50 7.18
C ALA A 14 -8.12 -5.53 7.92
N ILE A 15 -8.74 -5.92 9.04
CA ILE A 15 -9.93 -5.22 9.58
C ILE A 15 -9.64 -4.19 10.69
N ILE A 16 -8.43 -4.14 11.28
CA ILE A 16 -8.15 -3.19 12.39
C ILE A 16 -7.44 -1.89 11.93
N ILE A 17 -6.96 -1.80 10.68
CA ILE A 17 -6.24 -0.59 10.18
C ILE A 17 -7.12 0.32 9.32
N LEU A 18 -8.45 0.17 9.33
CA LEU A 18 -9.33 1.02 8.52
C LEU A 18 -9.54 2.41 9.13
N VAL A 19 -9.56 2.55 10.46
CA VAL A 19 -9.79 3.84 11.14
C VAL A 19 -8.51 4.67 11.28
N GLY A 20 -7.35 4.03 11.41
CA GLY A 20 -6.06 4.75 11.50
C GLY A 20 -5.62 5.35 10.16
N MET A 21 -5.98 4.71 9.05
CA MET A 21 -5.57 5.15 7.71
C MET A 21 -6.42 6.27 7.12
N THR A 22 -7.58 6.61 7.68
CA THR A 22 -8.32 7.83 7.27
C THR A 22 -7.62 9.11 7.72
N HIS A 23 -6.63 8.99 8.60
CA HIS A 23 -5.83 10.09 9.12
C HIS A 23 -4.33 9.83 8.93
N VAL A 24 -3.90 9.77 7.66
CA VAL A 24 -2.48 9.93 7.31
C VAL A 24 -2.16 11.42 7.35
N TYR A 25 -1.12 11.77 8.10
CA TYR A 25 -0.64 13.15 8.20
C TYR A 25 0.59 13.31 7.33
N ALA A 26 0.61 14.35 6.50
CA ALA A 26 1.84 14.83 5.88
C ALA A 26 2.58 15.73 6.87
N GLU A 27 3.83 15.40 7.20
CA GLU A 27 4.65 16.25 8.09
C GLU A 27 5.48 17.29 7.34
N LYS A 28 5.80 17.03 6.06
CA LYS A 28 6.65 17.89 5.24
C LYS A 28 5.88 18.62 4.14
N THR A 29 6.28 19.86 3.86
CA THR A 29 5.76 20.74 2.78
C THR A 29 6.24 20.31 1.39
N GLU A 30 6.72 19.08 1.23
CA GLU A 30 7.14 18.53 -0.05
C GLU A 30 5.92 18.24 -0.93
N SER A 31 6.12 18.25 -2.25
CA SER A 31 5.09 17.80 -3.20
C SER A 31 4.77 16.33 -2.97
N GLU A 32 3.56 15.88 -3.33
CA GLU A 32 3.19 14.46 -3.25
C GLU A 32 4.16 13.56 -4.02
N ALA A 33 4.69 14.01 -5.16
CA ALA A 33 5.77 13.32 -5.86
C ALA A 33 7.07 13.22 -5.05
N GLY A 34 7.51 14.32 -4.42
CA GLY A 34 8.72 14.32 -3.59
C GLY A 34 8.62 13.35 -2.41
N LYS A 35 7.44 13.28 -1.78
CA LYS A 35 7.15 12.32 -0.72
C LYS A 35 7.27 10.89 -1.22
N LEU A 36 6.63 10.55 -2.34
CA LEU A 36 6.71 9.21 -2.93
C LEU A 36 8.16 8.85 -3.28
N GLU A 37 8.91 9.76 -3.91
CA GLU A 37 10.32 9.54 -4.25
C GLU A 37 11.18 9.27 -3.02
N GLN A 38 10.95 9.97 -1.92
CA GLN A 38 11.64 9.71 -0.66
C GLN A 38 11.34 8.29 -0.15
N LEU A 39 10.05 7.89 -0.13
CA LEU A 39 9.65 6.56 0.33
C LEU A 39 10.18 5.42 -0.55
N MET A 40 10.23 5.63 -1.87
CA MET A 40 10.83 4.67 -2.80
C MET A 40 12.31 4.46 -2.50
N LYS A 41 13.08 5.55 -2.31
CA LYS A 41 14.50 5.46 -1.93
C LYS A 41 14.71 4.72 -0.61
N THR A 42 13.84 4.95 0.38
CA THR A 42 13.90 4.21 1.65
C THR A 42 13.60 2.72 1.45
N ALA A 43 12.63 2.38 0.61
CA ALA A 43 12.33 0.98 0.29
C ALA A 43 13.48 0.28 -0.46
N ASP A 44 14.17 0.99 -1.37
CA ASP A 44 15.31 0.47 -2.15
C ASP A 44 16.51 0.10 -1.26
N ILE A 45 16.64 0.70 -0.08
CA ILE A 45 17.68 0.31 0.91
C ILE A 45 17.34 -1.03 1.56
N ALA A 46 16.05 -1.33 1.72
CA ALA A 46 15.56 -2.48 2.47
C ALA A 46 15.28 -3.72 1.61
N ILE A 47 15.09 -3.55 0.30
CA ILE A 47 14.68 -4.61 -0.63
C ILE A 47 15.64 -4.66 -1.82
N ASP A 48 16.30 -5.80 -2.00
CA ASP A 48 17.28 -6.03 -3.07
C ASP A 48 16.59 -6.23 -4.43
N HIS A 49 15.50 -7.02 -4.45
CA HIS A 49 14.75 -7.32 -5.67
C HIS A 49 13.27 -7.03 -5.45
N VAL A 50 12.79 -5.98 -6.11
CA VAL A 50 11.41 -5.50 -5.94
C VAL A 50 10.47 -6.28 -6.85
N GLU A 51 9.69 -7.19 -6.24
CA GLU A 51 8.68 -7.96 -6.96
C GLU A 51 7.39 -7.16 -7.14
N ARG A 52 7.04 -6.35 -6.13
CA ARG A 52 5.74 -5.66 -6.08
C ARG A 52 5.83 -4.31 -5.40
N ILE A 53 5.24 -3.32 -6.06
CA ILE A 53 5.03 -1.96 -5.56
C ILE A 53 3.53 -1.73 -5.50
N VAL A 54 3.03 -1.16 -4.40
CA VAL A 54 1.62 -0.79 -4.25
C VAL A 54 1.51 0.60 -3.65
N ILE A 55 0.77 1.49 -4.31
CA ILE A 55 0.35 2.77 -3.75
C ILE A 55 -1.17 2.75 -3.66
N LYS A 56 -1.72 3.02 -2.48
CA LYS A 56 -3.16 2.90 -2.24
C LYS A 56 -3.71 4.13 -1.55
N TRP A 57 -4.63 4.81 -2.23
CA TRP A 57 -5.48 5.85 -1.66
C TRP A 57 -6.78 5.24 -1.17
N GLN A 58 -7.26 5.75 -0.06
CA GLN A 58 -8.59 5.41 0.42
C GLN A 58 -9.19 6.55 1.24
N GLY A 59 -10.51 6.68 1.20
CA GLY A 59 -11.19 7.66 2.00
C GLY A 59 -12.67 7.76 1.69
N GLU A 60 -13.33 8.58 2.50
CA GLU A 60 -14.74 8.88 2.39
C GLU A 60 -14.97 10.05 1.42
N GLY A 61 -16.10 9.98 0.72
CA GLY A 61 -16.61 11.06 -0.10
C GLY A 61 -18.13 11.16 -0.04
N ARG A 62 -18.66 12.22 -0.64
CA ARG A 62 -20.10 12.50 -0.71
C ARG A 62 -20.55 12.56 -2.15
N GLY A 63 -21.77 12.12 -2.40
CA GLY A 63 -22.37 12.03 -3.73
C GLY A 63 -22.76 10.60 -4.09
N ASP A 64 -23.03 10.38 -5.37
CA ASP A 64 -23.38 9.07 -5.89
C ASP A 64 -22.12 8.23 -6.15
N ALA A 65 -22.08 7.01 -5.60
CA ALA A 65 -20.93 6.12 -5.71
C ALA A 65 -20.66 5.66 -7.15
N LYS A 66 -21.72 5.48 -7.95
CA LYS A 66 -21.60 5.05 -9.35
C LYS A 66 -21.00 6.17 -10.19
N GLU A 67 -21.52 7.38 -10.05
CA GLU A 67 -21.00 8.57 -10.74
C GLU A 67 -19.53 8.81 -10.40
N GLN A 68 -19.16 8.67 -9.12
CA GLN A 68 -17.76 8.77 -8.71
C GLN A 68 -16.89 7.67 -9.34
N ALA A 69 -17.35 6.42 -9.35
CA ALA A 69 -16.61 5.32 -9.96
C ALA A 69 -16.40 5.53 -11.47
N GLU A 70 -17.43 6.00 -12.17
CA GLU A 70 -17.38 6.31 -13.60
C GLU A 70 -16.42 7.47 -13.90
N LEU A 71 -16.45 8.52 -13.07
CA LEU A 71 -15.52 9.64 -13.16
C LEU A 71 -14.06 9.16 -12.99
N LEU A 72 -13.79 8.40 -11.93
CA LEU A 72 -12.45 7.88 -11.63
C LEU A 72 -11.95 6.98 -12.75
N ALA A 73 -12.77 6.00 -13.18
CA ALA A 73 -12.43 5.09 -14.25
C ALA A 73 -12.13 5.83 -15.56
N HIS A 74 -12.99 6.77 -15.95
CA HIS A 74 -12.79 7.54 -17.19
C HIS A 74 -11.50 8.36 -17.17
N ARG A 75 -11.23 9.07 -16.06
CA ARG A 75 -10.03 9.92 -15.91
C ARG A 75 -8.73 9.12 -15.84
N LEU A 76 -8.80 7.88 -15.36
CA LEU A 76 -7.66 6.96 -15.28
C LEU A 76 -7.56 6.01 -16.49
N GLY A 77 -8.40 6.20 -17.51
CA GLY A 77 -8.36 5.41 -18.75
C GLY A 77 -8.81 3.96 -18.60
N LEU A 78 -9.59 3.65 -17.56
CA LEU A 78 -10.10 2.30 -17.29
C LEU A 78 -11.42 2.03 -18.03
N GLN A 79 -11.80 0.75 -18.05
CA GLN A 79 -13.12 0.34 -18.55
C GLN A 79 -14.25 0.85 -17.65
N GLN A 80 -15.49 0.81 -18.14
CA GLN A 80 -16.66 1.18 -17.35
C GLN A 80 -16.75 0.33 -16.07
N PRO A 81 -17.06 0.91 -14.91
CA PRO A 81 -17.15 0.16 -13.66
C PRO A 81 -18.23 -0.91 -13.72
N GLU A 82 -17.88 -2.13 -13.31
CA GLU A 82 -18.82 -3.21 -13.09
C GLU A 82 -19.44 -3.07 -11.70
N ARG A 83 -20.76 -3.30 -11.60
CA ARG A 83 -21.45 -3.34 -10.31
C ARG A 83 -21.35 -4.75 -9.71
N GLY A 84 -20.92 -4.81 -8.46
CA GLY A 84 -20.93 -5.99 -7.62
C GLY A 84 -21.51 -5.70 -6.24
N VAL A 85 -21.42 -6.70 -5.35
CA VAL A 85 -21.81 -6.57 -3.94
C VAL A 85 -20.67 -7.10 -3.07
N GLN A 86 -20.23 -6.31 -2.09
CA GLN A 86 -19.21 -6.70 -1.11
C GLN A 86 -19.72 -6.40 0.29
N THR A 87 -19.73 -7.41 1.16
CA THR A 87 -20.20 -7.28 2.56
C THR A 87 -21.61 -6.70 2.67
N GLY A 88 -22.47 -6.95 1.69
CA GLY A 88 -23.86 -6.44 1.65
C GLY A 88 -24.01 -5.02 1.09
N HIS A 89 -22.93 -4.37 0.68
CA HIS A 89 -22.94 -3.05 0.06
C HIS A 89 -22.72 -3.15 -1.45
N ASP A 90 -23.38 -2.28 -2.22
CA ASP A 90 -23.09 -2.13 -3.64
C ASP A 90 -21.67 -1.59 -3.82
N VAL A 91 -20.93 -2.18 -4.76
CA VAL A 91 -19.57 -1.77 -5.13
C VAL A 91 -19.48 -1.59 -6.63
N TYR A 92 -18.85 -0.50 -7.05
CA TYR A 92 -18.52 -0.23 -8.44
C TYR A 92 -17.00 -0.39 -8.62
N ARG A 93 -16.60 -1.35 -9.44
CA ARG A 93 -15.20 -1.74 -9.63
C ARG A 93 -14.76 -1.55 -11.07
N SER A 94 -13.60 -0.93 -11.27
CA SER A 94 -12.91 -0.91 -12.55
C SER A 94 -11.43 -1.19 -12.34
N GLU A 95 -10.82 -1.96 -13.24
CA GLU A 95 -9.42 -2.34 -13.11
C GLU A 95 -8.71 -2.47 -14.46
N MET A 96 -7.41 -2.29 -14.40
CA MET A 96 -6.44 -2.62 -15.44
C MET A 96 -5.30 -3.36 -14.76
N ALA A 97 -5.02 -4.59 -15.20
CA ALA A 97 -3.92 -5.37 -14.66
C ALA A 97 -2.56 -4.72 -15.02
N ALA A 98 -1.58 -4.88 -14.15
CA ALA A 98 -0.20 -4.50 -14.48
C ALA A 98 0.32 -5.41 -15.60
N ASP A 99 1.12 -4.84 -16.49
CA ASP A 99 1.87 -5.58 -17.50
C ASP A 99 3.32 -5.04 -17.57
N ALA A 100 4.10 -5.54 -18.54
CA ALA A 100 5.51 -5.16 -18.68
C ALA A 100 5.74 -3.66 -19.03
N GLN A 101 4.69 -2.94 -19.45
CA GLN A 101 4.76 -1.55 -19.89
C GLN A 101 3.88 -0.61 -19.06
N HIS A 102 2.88 -1.16 -18.33
CA HIS A 102 1.87 -0.38 -17.64
C HIS A 102 1.76 -0.78 -16.17
N ALA A 103 1.66 0.23 -15.30
CA ALA A 103 1.23 0.03 -13.93
C ALA A 103 -0.23 -0.48 -13.91
N GLY A 104 -0.51 -1.42 -13.02
CA GLY A 104 -1.87 -1.84 -12.74
C GLY A 104 -2.62 -0.76 -11.97
N ILE A 105 -3.90 -0.60 -12.27
CA ILE A 105 -4.78 0.37 -11.63
C ILE A 105 -6.06 -0.33 -11.20
N LEU A 106 -6.49 -0.09 -9.96
CA LEU A 106 -7.77 -0.55 -9.44
C LEU A 106 -8.53 0.63 -8.85
N VAL A 107 -9.80 0.75 -9.22
CA VAL A 107 -10.79 1.64 -8.61
C VAL A 107 -11.92 0.78 -8.04
N ASN A 108 -12.20 0.96 -6.75
CA ASN A 108 -13.35 0.39 -6.06
C ASN A 108 -14.08 1.52 -5.35
N VAL A 109 -15.37 1.71 -5.61
CA VAL A 109 -16.22 2.67 -4.89
C VAL A 109 -17.40 1.94 -4.27
N VAL A 110 -17.49 1.98 -2.95
CA VAL A 110 -18.49 1.28 -2.13
C VAL A 110 -19.55 2.26 -1.67
N VAL A 111 -20.83 1.90 -1.82
CA VAL A 111 -21.95 2.67 -1.27
C VAL A 111 -22.00 2.48 0.25
N THR A 112 -21.80 3.57 1.01
CA THR A 112 -21.85 3.55 2.48
C THR A 112 -23.10 4.22 3.06
N GLY A 113 -23.80 5.02 2.26
CA GLY A 113 -25.06 5.67 2.62
C GLY A 113 -25.80 6.22 1.39
N GLU A 114 -26.89 6.95 1.59
CA GLU A 114 -27.73 7.46 0.49
C GLU A 114 -26.96 8.39 -0.47
N LYS A 115 -25.97 9.13 0.05
CA LYS A 115 -25.08 10.03 -0.72
C LYS A 115 -23.66 10.03 -0.16
N GLU A 116 -23.24 8.87 0.30
CA GLU A 116 -21.95 8.67 0.92
C GLU A 116 -21.32 7.42 0.32
N TYR A 117 -20.03 7.53 0.07
CA TYR A 117 -19.26 6.41 -0.45
C TYR A 117 -17.89 6.33 0.21
N TYR A 118 -17.31 5.15 0.13
CA TYR A 118 -15.90 4.92 0.42
C TYR A 118 -15.21 4.47 -0.86
N ALA A 119 -14.13 5.14 -1.23
CA ALA A 119 -13.40 4.82 -2.44
C ALA A 119 -11.97 4.35 -2.11
N ILE A 120 -11.52 3.36 -2.88
CA ILE A 120 -10.15 2.85 -2.89
C ILE A 120 -9.63 2.99 -4.31
N VAL A 121 -8.50 3.66 -4.47
CA VAL A 121 -7.73 3.68 -5.71
C VAL A 121 -6.37 3.07 -5.42
N GLN A 122 -5.94 2.12 -6.23
CA GLN A 122 -4.67 1.44 -6.05
C GLN A 122 -3.88 1.43 -7.35
N LEU A 123 -2.61 1.83 -7.27
CA LEU A 123 -1.61 1.62 -8.30
C LEU A 123 -0.75 0.42 -7.89
N THR A 124 -0.43 -0.45 -8.84
CA THR A 124 0.45 -1.61 -8.65
C THR A 124 1.54 -1.61 -9.71
N GLY A 125 2.78 -1.88 -9.30
CA GLY A 125 3.93 -2.01 -10.19
C GLY A 125 4.90 -3.07 -9.70
N SER A 126 6.07 -3.11 -10.30
CA SER A 126 7.23 -3.94 -9.95
C SER A 126 8.52 -3.18 -10.26
N GLU A 127 9.69 -3.79 -10.06
CA GLU A 127 10.98 -3.21 -10.47
C GLU A 127 11.06 -2.81 -11.96
N HIS A 128 10.21 -3.37 -12.82
CA HIS A 128 10.18 -3.04 -14.25
C HIS A 128 9.26 -1.86 -14.59
N THR A 129 8.48 -1.38 -13.62
CA THR A 129 7.59 -0.24 -13.86
C THR A 129 8.39 1.05 -13.86
N ASP A 130 8.24 1.87 -14.91
CA ASP A 130 8.91 3.18 -14.98
C ASP A 130 8.50 4.04 -13.77
N GLN A 131 9.49 4.42 -12.97
CA GLN A 131 9.29 5.26 -11.79
C GLN A 131 8.62 6.60 -12.15
N ARG A 132 8.94 7.20 -13.30
CA ARG A 132 8.30 8.44 -13.74
C ARG A 132 6.82 8.26 -14.05
N LEU A 133 6.46 7.10 -14.62
CA LEU A 133 5.06 6.74 -14.85
C LEU A 133 4.33 6.60 -13.51
N LEU A 134 4.90 5.87 -12.55
CA LEU A 134 4.33 5.71 -11.20
C LEU A 134 4.14 7.05 -10.50
N THR A 135 5.14 7.92 -10.52
CA THR A 135 5.05 9.27 -9.92
C THR A 135 3.99 10.14 -10.61
N THR A 136 3.90 10.09 -11.94
CA THR A 136 2.88 10.85 -12.69
C THR A 136 1.47 10.37 -12.34
N LEU A 137 1.26 9.05 -12.31
CA LEU A 137 -0.01 8.46 -11.92
C LEU A 137 -0.36 8.78 -10.45
N HIS A 138 0.64 8.80 -9.57
CA HIS A 138 0.46 9.17 -8.17
C HIS A 138 -0.08 10.60 -8.02
N GLU A 139 0.52 11.56 -8.71
CA GLU A 139 0.03 12.94 -8.71
C GLU A 139 -1.36 13.05 -9.33
N GLN A 140 -1.60 12.37 -10.45
CA GLN A 140 -2.89 12.37 -11.13
C GLN A 140 -4.01 11.83 -10.23
N VAL A 141 -3.79 10.70 -9.56
CA VAL A 141 -4.78 10.11 -8.64
C VAL A 141 -5.00 11.04 -7.44
N SER A 142 -3.93 11.56 -6.84
CA SER A 142 -4.03 12.46 -5.67
C SER A 142 -4.83 13.71 -6.00
N GLN A 143 -4.56 14.33 -7.15
CA GLN A 143 -5.27 15.51 -7.63
C GLN A 143 -6.74 15.19 -7.93
N LEU A 144 -7.01 14.08 -8.61
CA LEU A 144 -8.37 13.67 -8.96
C LEU A 144 -9.24 13.43 -7.73
N LEU A 145 -8.71 12.77 -6.71
CA LEU A 145 -9.43 12.54 -5.45
C LEU A 145 -9.69 13.87 -4.71
N ASN A 146 -8.68 14.74 -4.64
CA ASN A 146 -8.83 16.07 -4.02
C ASN A 146 -9.87 16.94 -4.75
N ASP A 147 -9.84 16.99 -6.08
CA ASP A 147 -10.79 17.75 -6.90
C ASP A 147 -12.23 17.22 -6.78
N SER A 148 -12.39 15.93 -6.49
CA SER A 148 -13.69 15.33 -6.18
C SER A 148 -14.17 15.60 -4.74
N GLY A 149 -13.41 16.38 -3.96
CA GLY A 149 -13.74 16.72 -2.57
C GLY A 149 -13.57 15.58 -1.59
N MET A 150 -12.86 14.51 -1.98
CA MET A 150 -12.59 13.37 -1.10
C MET A 150 -11.49 13.70 -0.11
N LYS A 151 -11.64 13.20 1.11
CA LYS A 151 -10.57 13.18 2.12
C LYS A 151 -9.82 11.87 2.03
N ALA A 152 -9.08 11.69 0.94
CA ALA A 152 -8.29 10.50 0.71
C ALA A 152 -6.92 10.60 1.36
N ALA A 153 -6.54 9.54 2.05
CA ALA A 153 -5.19 9.32 2.55
C ALA A 153 -4.55 8.17 1.77
N TRP A 154 -3.23 8.21 1.60
CA TRP A 154 -2.51 7.16 0.89
C TRP A 154 -1.46 6.48 1.74
N ASN A 155 -1.15 5.25 1.36
CA ASN A 155 -0.04 4.46 1.88
C ASN A 155 0.74 3.87 0.71
N PHE A 156 1.97 3.51 0.98
CA PHE A 156 2.90 2.87 0.06
C PHE A 156 3.36 1.55 0.65
N SER A 157 3.50 0.53 -0.18
CA SER A 157 4.10 -0.72 0.23
C SER A 157 4.95 -1.29 -0.89
N VAL A 158 6.13 -1.78 -0.53
CA VAL A 158 7.04 -2.49 -1.44
C VAL A 158 7.28 -3.87 -0.85
N GLN A 159 7.24 -4.88 -1.71
CA GLN A 159 7.48 -6.27 -1.35
C GLN A 159 8.46 -6.88 -2.35
N GLY A 160 9.33 -7.75 -1.84
CA GLY A 160 10.33 -8.43 -2.63
C GLY A 160 11.15 -9.39 -1.78
N THR A 161 12.35 -9.68 -2.23
CA THR A 161 13.34 -10.46 -1.49
C THR A 161 14.48 -9.55 -1.03
N GLY A 162 15.13 -9.90 0.08
CA GLY A 162 16.36 -9.21 0.50
C GLY A 162 17.60 -10.08 0.30
N ALA A 163 18.77 -9.48 0.52
CA ALA A 163 20.10 -10.00 0.16
C ALA A 163 20.45 -11.44 0.58
N THR A 164 19.87 -11.95 1.68
CA THR A 164 20.38 -13.17 2.34
C THR A 164 19.29 -14.25 2.47
N GLU A 165 19.25 -15.20 1.52
CA GLU A 165 18.31 -16.33 1.54
C GLU A 165 18.52 -17.29 2.72
N GLU A 166 19.72 -17.33 3.32
CA GLU A 166 20.09 -18.31 4.34
C GLU A 166 19.81 -17.89 5.79
N SER A 167 19.39 -16.65 6.03
CA SER A 167 19.16 -16.14 7.39
C SER A 167 17.69 -16.24 7.79
N GLY A 168 17.36 -16.50 9.06
CA GLY A 168 15.96 -16.52 9.52
C GLY A 168 15.33 -15.11 9.51
N PRO A 169 13.99 -14.99 9.57
CA PRO A 169 13.27 -13.71 9.47
C PRO A 169 13.80 -12.60 10.37
N SER A 170 14.08 -12.90 11.65
CA SER A 170 14.59 -11.91 12.61
C SER A 170 16.00 -11.42 12.26
N SER A 171 16.84 -12.30 11.73
CA SER A 171 18.22 -11.96 11.35
C SER A 171 18.22 -11.06 10.12
N GLN A 172 17.37 -11.36 9.13
CA GLN A 172 17.24 -10.50 7.96
C GLN A 172 16.62 -9.14 8.31
N LEU A 173 15.61 -9.13 9.19
CA LEU A 173 15.04 -7.88 9.68
C LEU A 173 16.11 -7.02 10.36
N GLN A 174 16.96 -7.61 11.21
CA GLN A 174 18.05 -6.89 11.86
C GLN A 174 19.05 -6.31 10.85
N GLN A 175 19.41 -7.05 9.80
CA GLN A 175 20.31 -6.56 8.75
C GLN A 175 19.72 -5.34 8.03
N ILE A 176 18.43 -5.39 7.72
CA ILE A 176 17.72 -4.26 7.10
C ILE A 176 17.66 -3.07 8.07
N GLU A 177 17.43 -3.32 9.37
CA GLU A 177 17.45 -2.25 10.39
C GLU A 177 18.82 -1.55 10.44
N GLU A 178 19.91 -2.32 10.40
CA GLU A 178 21.27 -1.80 10.41
C GLU A 178 21.54 -0.94 9.15
N GLN A 179 21.09 -1.39 7.98
CA GLN A 179 21.19 -0.64 6.72
C GLN A 179 20.42 0.68 6.79
N LEU A 180 19.14 0.64 7.18
CA LEU A 180 18.27 1.82 7.24
C LEU A 180 18.73 2.84 8.29
N SER A 181 19.27 2.38 9.42
CA SER A 181 19.74 3.28 10.50
C SER A 181 20.89 4.20 10.10
N GLY A 182 21.56 3.93 8.96
CA GLY A 182 22.56 4.82 8.38
C GLY A 182 21.97 6.04 7.67
N ASP A 183 20.72 5.96 7.19
CA ASP A 183 20.09 6.95 6.33
C ASP A 183 18.87 7.65 6.95
N ILE A 184 18.19 7.00 7.90
CA ILE A 184 17.01 7.54 8.59
C ILE A 184 17.10 7.38 10.11
N ASP A 185 16.71 8.42 10.86
CA ASP A 185 16.52 8.31 12.31
C ASP A 185 15.19 7.60 12.58
N MET A 186 15.25 6.41 13.17
CA MET A 186 14.09 5.56 13.40
C MET A 186 14.12 4.91 14.77
N GLN A 187 12.95 4.89 15.42
CA GLN A 187 12.74 4.24 16.70
C GLN A 187 11.69 3.14 16.57
N ALA A 188 12.07 1.91 16.94
CA ALA A 188 11.12 0.80 17.01
C ALA A 188 10.07 1.05 18.11
N ILE A 189 8.79 0.99 17.75
CA ILE A 189 7.66 1.22 18.65
C ILE A 189 6.96 -0.10 19.00
N GLU A 190 6.71 -0.94 18.00
CA GLU A 190 6.02 -2.22 18.16
C GLU A 190 6.83 -3.31 17.44
N ARG A 191 7.04 -4.47 18.09
CA ARG A 191 7.74 -5.61 17.51
C ARG A 191 6.92 -6.89 17.67
N TYR A 192 6.84 -7.65 16.61
CA TYR A 192 6.24 -8.97 16.54
C TYR A 192 7.24 -9.98 15.98
N THR A 193 7.29 -11.18 16.54
CA THR A 193 8.17 -12.26 16.06
C THR A 193 7.55 -13.61 16.37
N ASP A 194 7.53 -14.49 15.37
CA ASP A 194 7.25 -15.91 15.52
C ASP A 194 8.30 -16.76 14.77
N LYS A 195 7.97 -18.00 14.42
CA LYS A 195 8.91 -18.92 13.75
C LYS A 195 9.22 -18.51 12.30
N SER A 196 8.24 -17.97 11.57
CA SER A 196 8.36 -17.67 10.15
C SER A 196 8.23 -16.18 9.86
N THR A 197 7.94 -15.34 10.86
CA THR A 197 7.67 -13.92 10.66
C THR A 197 8.38 -13.07 11.71
N ALA A 198 9.01 -11.98 11.26
CA ALA A 198 9.45 -10.89 12.11
C ALA A 198 8.89 -9.57 11.55
N SER A 199 8.30 -8.72 12.38
CA SER A 199 7.79 -7.42 11.96
C SER A 199 8.00 -6.36 13.03
N VAL A 200 8.26 -5.14 12.60
CA VAL A 200 8.47 -3.98 13.47
C VAL A 200 7.82 -2.74 12.86
N SER A 201 7.13 -1.97 13.70
CA SER A 201 6.63 -0.64 13.35
C SER A 201 7.53 0.43 13.97
N TYR A 202 7.84 1.46 13.20
CA TYR A 202 8.78 2.52 13.56
C TYR A 202 8.13 3.90 13.56
N GLU A 203 8.54 4.71 14.52
CA GLU A 203 8.47 6.16 14.43
C GLU A 203 9.74 6.63 13.71
N ALA A 204 9.58 7.39 12.64
CA ALA A 204 10.70 7.92 11.84
C ALA A 204 10.29 9.28 11.27
N SER A 205 10.56 10.34 12.04
CA SER A 205 10.09 11.71 11.76
C SER A 205 10.66 12.29 10.47
N ASP A 206 11.73 11.71 9.94
CA ASP A 206 12.28 12.08 8.63
C ASP A 206 11.39 11.63 7.46
N LEU A 207 10.48 10.68 7.68
CA LEU A 207 9.59 10.18 6.63
C LEU A 207 8.31 11.03 6.50
N PRO A 208 7.83 11.23 5.27
CA PRO A 208 6.86 12.28 4.95
C PRO A 208 5.42 11.99 5.38
N ILE A 209 5.09 10.72 5.66
CA ILE A 209 3.73 10.27 5.99
C ILE A 209 3.71 9.45 7.28
N ALA A 210 2.67 9.66 8.08
CA ALA A 210 2.49 8.95 9.35
C ALA A 210 1.01 8.65 9.64
N ILE A 211 0.75 7.57 10.38
CA ILE A 211 -0.53 7.36 11.09
C ILE A 211 -0.32 7.47 12.59
N LYS A 212 -1.42 7.67 13.31
CA LYS A 212 -1.43 7.60 14.77
C LYS A 212 -1.86 6.20 15.23
N SER A 213 -1.01 5.52 15.99
CA SER A 213 -1.32 4.26 16.69
C SER A 213 -1.28 4.51 18.20
N GLY A 214 -2.44 4.53 18.85
CA GLY A 214 -2.53 4.89 20.27
C GLY A 214 -1.94 6.28 20.55
N THR A 215 -0.84 6.33 21.31
CA THR A 215 -0.09 7.56 21.62
C THR A 215 1.09 7.81 20.68
N HIS A 216 1.43 6.84 19.82
CA HIS A 216 2.62 6.88 18.96
C HIS A 216 2.28 7.32 17.54
N ARG A 217 3.29 7.83 16.85
CA ARG A 217 3.26 8.08 15.40
C ARG A 217 4.04 6.97 14.72
N LEU A 218 3.42 6.34 13.73
CA LEU A 218 4.07 5.30 12.94
C LEU A 218 4.26 5.84 11.54
N ASN A 219 5.48 5.75 11.02
CA ASN A 219 5.86 6.23 9.70
C ASN A 219 6.29 5.09 8.77
N MET A 220 6.66 3.94 9.34
CA MET A 220 7.13 2.80 8.59
C MET A 220 6.82 1.51 9.35
N GLN A 221 6.56 0.44 8.62
CA GLN A 221 6.50 -0.91 9.14
C GLN A 221 7.33 -1.83 8.24
N LEU A 222 8.24 -2.59 8.84
CA LEU A 222 9.03 -3.61 8.17
C LEU A 222 8.48 -4.99 8.58
N ALA A 223 8.44 -5.91 7.64
CA ALA A 223 8.15 -7.30 7.91
C ALA A 223 9.00 -8.21 7.03
N VAL A 224 9.46 -9.31 7.62
CA VAL A 224 10.12 -10.41 6.92
C VAL A 224 9.30 -11.66 7.21
N HIS A 225 8.87 -12.34 6.16
CA HIS A 225 8.14 -13.60 6.21
C HIS A 225 8.91 -14.67 5.45
N GLN A 226 9.22 -15.79 6.10
CA GLN A 226 9.84 -16.94 5.47
C GLN A 226 8.78 -17.71 4.71
N ASP A 227 8.99 -17.84 3.40
CA ASP A 227 8.20 -18.69 2.53
C ASP A 227 8.68 -20.14 2.69
N ASP A 228 7.92 -20.95 3.43
CA ASP A 228 8.26 -22.35 3.73
C ASP A 228 8.38 -23.21 2.45
N GLU A 229 7.74 -22.84 1.34
CA GLU A 229 7.79 -23.59 0.08
C GLU A 229 9.04 -23.26 -0.72
N LYS A 230 9.45 -21.98 -0.73
CA LYS A 230 10.61 -21.51 -1.50
C LYS A 230 11.91 -21.50 -0.70
N GLY A 231 11.83 -21.55 0.64
CA GLY A 231 12.97 -21.38 1.53
C GLY A 231 13.53 -19.96 1.53
N THR A 232 12.83 -19.00 0.93
CA THR A 232 13.26 -17.61 0.77
C THR A 232 12.52 -16.70 1.74
N ASN A 233 13.18 -15.64 2.18
CA ASN A 233 12.54 -14.60 2.96
C ASN A 233 11.94 -13.52 2.06
N ARG A 234 10.66 -13.28 2.26
CA ARG A 234 9.91 -12.18 1.67
C ARG A 234 9.99 -10.98 2.58
N VAL A 235 10.53 -9.89 2.07
CA VAL A 235 10.63 -8.62 2.76
C VAL A 235 9.47 -7.74 2.29
N THR A 236 8.80 -7.08 3.23
CA THR A 236 7.76 -6.08 2.93
C THR A 236 8.01 -4.84 3.77
N VAL A 237 8.06 -3.69 3.11
CA VAL A 237 8.14 -2.36 3.75
C VAL A 237 6.85 -1.62 3.46
N GLY A 238 6.19 -1.12 4.49
CA GLY A 238 4.97 -0.33 4.39
C GLY A 238 5.16 1.06 4.98
N PHE A 239 4.58 2.07 4.34
CA PHE A 239 4.59 3.46 4.77
C PHE A 239 3.16 3.99 4.78
N PRO A 240 2.60 4.38 5.93
CA PRO A 240 3.18 4.20 7.25
C PRO A 240 3.09 2.76 7.81
N VAL A 241 2.24 1.93 7.23
CA VAL A 241 2.01 0.53 7.63
C VAL A 241 1.81 -0.36 6.42
N ILE A 242 2.00 -1.66 6.60
CA ILE A 242 1.81 -2.66 5.55
C ILE A 242 0.30 -2.86 5.34
N THR A 243 -0.15 -2.75 4.09
CA THR A 243 -1.57 -2.90 3.73
C THR A 243 -1.82 -3.90 2.60
N ILE A 244 -0.78 -4.66 2.27
CA ILE A 244 -0.78 -5.73 1.27
C ILE A 244 -0.60 -7.07 1.97
N GLU A 245 -1.02 -8.14 1.28
CA GLU A 245 -0.84 -9.51 1.76
C GLU A 245 0.61 -9.98 1.60
N TYR A 246 1.00 -10.94 2.44
CA TYR A 246 2.30 -11.62 2.39
C TYR A 246 2.32 -12.71 1.32
#